data_AF-A0A7S0P8U1-F1
#
_entry.id   AF-A0A7S0P8U1-F1
#
_cell.length_a   1.000
_cell.length_b   1.000
_cell.length_c   1.000
_cell.angle_alpha   90.00
_cell.angle_beta   90.00
_cell.angle_gamma   90.00
#
_symmetry.space_group_name_H-M   'P 1'
#
loop_
_entity.id
_entity.type
_entity.pdbx_description
1 polymer ?
#
loop_
_entity_poly.entity_id
_entity_poly.type
_entity_poly.pdbx_seq_one_letter_code
_entity_poly.pdbx_strand_id
1 'polypeptide(L)'
;LAQRAAEMADSAMVAVHEDLAFEDEAVKDFIAILEEHRLNCERQGKYVEADIARARLDELRVHEENRRREAMRARQLAERLGVEEAHMLEFQQFNVEWDRRMADYEENAARLILAMKERHVAELREFQQKLIARATIPRHSKEYLNLRRIQDVLAKQKNYAEAAKIKQKADELMAFEEEKWNNERQAEMYQKEMRFKQKLRLELHALKKRIQQGKAEMTRQRQGELERLLQRYQNVKRELEQQQRMERVRSAKQSTI
;
A
#
# COMPACT_ATOMS: atom_id res chain seq x y z
N LEU A 1 12.63 18.04 -18.54
CA LEU A 1 11.85 18.01 -19.80
C LEU A 1 10.38 18.36 -19.55
N ALA A 2 9.68 17.73 -18.59
CA ALA A 2 8.30 18.08 -18.24
C ALA A 2 8.11 19.52 -17.68
N GLN A 3 8.99 20.00 -16.79
CA GLN A 3 8.94 21.38 -16.28
C GLN A 3 9.08 22.42 -17.39
N ARG A 4 10.02 22.21 -18.33
CA ARG A 4 10.27 23.12 -19.45
C ARG A 4 9.11 23.15 -20.45
N ALA A 5 8.37 22.04 -20.58
CA ALA A 5 7.16 21.97 -21.40
C ALA A 5 5.95 22.65 -20.72
N ALA A 6 5.83 22.52 -19.40
CA ALA A 6 4.81 23.23 -18.62
C ALA A 6 5.05 24.75 -18.63
N GLU A 7 6.29 25.21 -18.46
CA GLU A 7 6.67 26.63 -18.53
C GLU A 7 6.40 27.24 -19.92
N MET A 8 6.67 26.49 -21.00
CA MET A 8 6.36 26.95 -22.37
C MET A 8 4.86 27.00 -22.65
N ALA A 9 4.06 26.06 -22.10
CA ALA A 9 2.61 26.08 -22.23
C ALA A 9 1.99 27.25 -21.44
N ASP A 10 2.51 27.53 -20.25
CA ASP A 10 2.07 28.65 -19.40
C ASP A 10 2.40 30.00 -20.05
N SER A 11 3.63 30.16 -20.59
CA SER A 11 4.02 31.35 -21.34
C SER A 11 3.21 31.56 -22.62
N ALA A 12 2.81 30.48 -23.31
CA ALA A 12 1.96 30.56 -24.50
C ALA A 12 0.51 30.93 -24.13
N MET A 13 -0.01 30.44 -23.01
CA MET A 13 -1.32 30.85 -22.49
C MET A 13 -1.35 32.33 -22.10
N VAL A 14 -0.28 32.84 -21.48
CA VAL A 14 -0.15 34.26 -21.11
C VAL A 14 -0.17 35.15 -22.35
N ALA A 15 0.61 34.81 -23.39
CA ALA A 15 0.63 35.58 -24.64
C ALA A 15 -0.73 35.61 -25.35
N VAL A 16 -1.44 34.48 -25.40
CA VAL A 16 -2.80 34.41 -25.97
C VAL A 16 -3.79 35.24 -25.17
N HIS A 17 -3.61 35.34 -23.85
CA HIS A 17 -4.46 36.17 -22.99
C HIS A 17 -4.23 37.67 -23.22
N GLU A 18 -2.98 38.09 -23.42
CA GLU A 18 -2.62 39.48 -23.72
C GLU A 18 -3.14 39.94 -25.09
N ASP A 19 -3.04 39.09 -26.12
CA ASP A 19 -3.55 39.40 -27.47
C ASP A 19 -5.08 39.57 -27.47
N LEU A 20 -5.81 38.72 -26.75
CA LEU A 20 -7.26 38.82 -26.61
C LEU A 20 -7.69 40.08 -25.85
N ALA A 21 -6.90 40.52 -24.85
CA ALA A 21 -7.17 41.74 -24.10
C ALA A 21 -7.01 43.00 -24.96
N PHE A 22 -6.03 43.02 -25.86
CA PHE A 22 -5.82 44.11 -26.81
C PHE A 22 -6.96 44.21 -27.83
N GLU A 23 -7.44 43.07 -28.35
CA GLU A 23 -8.61 43.05 -29.24
C GLU A 23 -9.89 43.53 -28.54
N ASP A 24 -10.09 43.16 -27.27
CA ASP A 24 -11.21 43.63 -26.44
C ASP A 24 -11.23 45.16 -26.26
N GLU A 25 -10.07 45.79 -26.16
CA GLU A 25 -9.94 47.25 -26.01
C GLU A 25 -10.20 47.96 -27.35
N ALA A 26 -9.63 47.44 -28.44
CA ALA A 26 -9.87 47.95 -29.79
C ALA A 26 -11.35 47.85 -30.21
N VAL A 27 -12.06 46.77 -29.86
CA VAL A 27 -13.48 46.61 -30.15
C VAL A 27 -14.34 47.58 -29.33
N LYS A 28 -13.99 47.86 -28.07
CA LYS A 28 -14.68 48.87 -27.24
C LYS A 28 -14.52 50.27 -27.81
N ASP A 29 -13.31 50.63 -28.23
CA ASP A 29 -13.03 51.92 -28.85
C ASP A 29 -13.79 52.08 -30.17
N PHE A 30 -13.87 51.02 -30.97
CA PHE A 30 -14.64 51.03 -32.22
C PHE A 30 -16.16 51.17 -31.98
N ILE A 31 -16.71 50.53 -30.94
CA ILE A 31 -18.11 50.71 -30.53
C ILE A 31 -18.35 52.17 -30.11
N ALA A 32 -17.46 52.77 -29.32
CA ALA A 32 -17.58 54.16 -28.87
C ALA A 32 -17.55 55.15 -30.05
N ILE A 33 -16.64 54.95 -31.01
CA ILE A 33 -16.53 55.77 -32.22
C ILE A 33 -17.80 55.66 -33.09
N LEU A 34 -18.34 54.45 -33.27
CA LEU A 34 -19.59 54.25 -34.02
C LEU A 34 -20.81 54.85 -33.33
N GLU A 35 -20.83 54.85 -32.00
CA GLU A 35 -21.88 55.45 -31.19
C GLU A 35 -21.85 56.99 -31.27
N GLU A 36 -20.66 57.58 -31.28
CA GLU A 36 -20.45 59.01 -31.54
C GLU A 36 -20.85 59.39 -32.98
N HIS A 37 -20.47 58.56 -33.97
CA HIS A 37 -20.88 58.76 -35.37
C HIS A 37 -22.41 58.74 -35.53
N ARG A 38 -23.09 57.79 -34.89
CA ARG A 38 -24.57 57.72 -34.87
C ARG A 38 -25.18 59.00 -34.32
N LEU A 39 -24.71 59.46 -33.14
CA LEU A 39 -25.19 60.70 -32.49
C LEU A 39 -24.97 61.94 -33.38
N ASN A 40 -23.85 61.99 -34.09
CA ASN A 40 -23.56 63.08 -35.03
C ASN A 40 -24.47 63.04 -36.26
N CYS A 41 -24.78 61.86 -36.81
CA CYS A 41 -25.76 61.71 -37.91
C CYS A 41 -27.18 62.10 -37.47
N GLU A 42 -27.59 61.76 -36.25
CA GLU A 42 -28.88 62.17 -35.67
C GLU A 42 -29.00 63.70 -35.54
N ARG A 43 -27.95 64.36 -35.04
CA ARG A 43 -27.90 65.84 -34.93
C ARG A 43 -27.95 66.55 -36.28
N GLN A 44 -27.42 65.91 -37.34
CA GLN A 44 -27.40 66.45 -38.70
C GLN A 44 -28.68 66.12 -39.51
N GLY A 45 -29.62 65.36 -38.94
CA GLY A 45 -30.86 64.94 -39.63
C GLY A 45 -30.67 63.82 -40.66
N LYS A 46 -29.52 63.14 -40.66
CA LYS A 46 -29.18 62.05 -41.60
C LYS A 46 -29.64 60.70 -41.04
N TYR A 47 -30.96 60.49 -40.97
CA TYR A 47 -31.55 59.34 -40.30
C TYR A 47 -31.21 57.98 -40.93
N VAL A 48 -31.00 57.92 -42.25
CA VAL A 48 -30.61 56.67 -42.93
C VAL A 48 -29.22 56.21 -42.50
N GLU A 49 -28.27 57.13 -42.38
CA GLU A 49 -26.91 56.84 -41.91
C GLU A 49 -26.89 56.47 -40.43
N ALA A 50 -27.74 57.13 -39.61
CA ALA A 50 -27.91 56.78 -38.21
C ALA A 50 -28.51 55.37 -38.03
N ASP A 51 -29.44 54.95 -38.89
CA ASP A 51 -30.03 53.61 -38.85
C ASP A 51 -29.03 52.52 -39.26
N ILE A 52 -28.20 52.78 -40.27
CA ILE A 52 -27.10 51.88 -40.67
C ILE A 52 -26.06 51.76 -39.53
N ALA A 53 -25.67 52.89 -38.91
CA ALA A 53 -24.76 52.88 -37.77
C ALA A 53 -25.34 52.14 -36.56
N ARG A 54 -26.65 52.29 -36.30
CA ARG A 54 -27.37 51.54 -35.26
C ARG A 54 -27.36 50.03 -35.54
N ALA A 55 -27.75 49.61 -36.73
CA ALA A 55 -27.74 48.20 -37.11
C ALA A 55 -26.34 47.58 -36.95
N ARG A 56 -25.29 48.32 -37.35
CA ARG A 56 -23.91 47.87 -37.21
C ARG A 56 -23.44 47.79 -35.75
N LEU A 57 -23.86 48.73 -34.90
CA LEU A 57 -23.60 48.69 -33.46
C LEU A 57 -24.26 47.47 -32.81
N ASP A 58 -25.51 47.17 -33.18
CA ASP A 58 -26.24 46.02 -32.65
C ASP A 58 -25.57 44.70 -33.05
N GLU A 59 -25.16 44.56 -34.32
CA GLU A 59 -24.38 43.41 -34.79
C GLU A 59 -23.06 43.24 -34.03
N LEU A 60 -22.28 44.32 -33.88
CA LEU A 60 -20.98 44.28 -33.19
C LEU A 60 -21.13 43.95 -31.72
N ARG A 61 -22.17 44.47 -31.04
CA ARG A 61 -22.47 44.15 -29.64
C ARG A 61 -22.80 42.67 -29.47
N VAL A 62 -23.63 42.10 -30.36
CA VAL A 62 -23.98 40.67 -30.33
C VAL A 62 -22.75 39.79 -30.59
N HIS A 63 -21.91 40.16 -31.57
CA HIS A 63 -20.69 39.43 -31.87
C HIS A 63 -19.70 39.42 -30.70
N GLU A 64 -19.53 40.58 -30.07
CA GLU A 64 -18.64 40.75 -28.92
C GLU A 64 -19.13 39.99 -27.68
N GLU A 65 -20.44 40.03 -27.41
CA GLU A 65 -21.05 39.26 -26.33
C GLU A 65 -20.85 37.74 -26.54
N ASN A 66 -21.05 37.26 -27.77
CA ASN A 66 -20.79 35.86 -28.13
C ASN A 66 -19.32 35.48 -27.94
N ARG A 67 -18.39 36.30 -28.43
CA ARG A 67 -16.94 36.08 -28.26
C ARG A 67 -16.55 35.98 -26.79
N ARG A 68 -16.98 36.93 -25.96
CA ARG A 68 -16.72 36.92 -24.50
C ARG A 68 -17.31 35.69 -23.82
N ARG A 69 -18.51 35.28 -24.23
CA ARG A 69 -19.17 34.08 -23.69
C ARG A 69 -18.42 32.80 -24.07
N GLU A 70 -17.90 32.70 -25.28
CA GLU A 70 -17.10 31.56 -25.74
C GLU A 70 -15.74 31.51 -25.04
N ALA A 71 -15.04 32.64 -24.94
CA ALA A 71 -13.78 32.77 -24.20
C ALA A 71 -13.93 32.34 -22.73
N MET A 72 -15.00 32.80 -22.06
CA MET A 72 -15.31 32.35 -20.69
C MET A 72 -15.53 30.84 -20.63
N ARG A 73 -16.32 30.26 -21.54
CA ARG A 73 -16.55 28.80 -21.55
C ARG A 73 -15.25 28.02 -21.77
N ALA A 74 -14.40 28.48 -22.68
CA ALA A 74 -13.11 27.86 -22.96
C ALA A 74 -12.19 27.88 -21.73
N ARG A 75 -12.08 29.03 -21.05
CA ARG A 75 -11.31 29.14 -19.81
C ARG A 75 -11.86 28.23 -18.71
N GLN A 76 -13.18 28.23 -18.50
CA GLN A 76 -13.83 27.38 -17.51
C GLN A 76 -13.63 25.88 -17.79
N LEU A 77 -13.57 25.49 -19.06
CA LEU A 77 -13.25 24.11 -19.46
C LEU A 77 -11.78 23.78 -19.17
N ALA A 78 -10.86 24.66 -19.52
CA ALA A 78 -9.44 24.49 -19.24
C ALA A 78 -9.15 24.35 -17.74
N GLU A 79 -9.76 25.20 -16.91
CA GLU A 79 -9.67 25.10 -15.44
C GLU A 79 -10.15 23.73 -14.92
N ARG A 80 -11.28 23.22 -15.44
CA ARG A 80 -11.80 21.90 -15.04
C ARG A 80 -10.87 20.77 -15.43
N LEU A 81 -10.38 20.79 -16.67
CA LEU A 81 -9.43 19.79 -17.15
C LEU A 81 -8.14 19.83 -16.33
N GLY A 82 -7.62 21.01 -16.01
CA GLY A 82 -6.43 21.15 -15.16
C GLY A 82 -6.62 20.57 -13.76
N VAL A 83 -7.78 20.78 -13.13
CA VAL A 83 -8.10 20.17 -11.82
C VAL A 83 -8.22 18.64 -11.92
N GLU A 84 -8.83 18.13 -13.00
CA GLU A 84 -8.95 16.68 -13.22
C GLU A 84 -7.57 16.03 -13.47
N GLU A 85 -6.72 16.65 -14.30
CA GLU A 85 -5.36 16.20 -14.57
C GLU A 85 -4.49 16.20 -13.30
N ALA A 86 -4.54 17.28 -12.51
CA ALA A 86 -3.81 17.37 -11.25
C ALA A 86 -4.25 16.26 -10.28
N HIS A 87 -5.56 16.04 -10.12
CA HIS A 87 -6.07 14.96 -9.28
C HIS A 87 -5.69 13.57 -9.81
N MET A 88 -5.72 13.35 -11.12
CA MET A 88 -5.29 12.08 -11.72
C MET A 88 -3.81 11.78 -11.41
N LEU A 89 -2.95 12.79 -11.49
CA LEU A 89 -1.53 12.66 -11.14
C LEU A 89 -1.35 12.35 -9.65
N GLU A 90 -2.02 13.09 -8.76
CA GLU A 90 -1.99 12.81 -7.32
C GLU A 90 -2.48 11.39 -7.00
N PHE A 91 -3.56 10.94 -7.64
CA PHE A 91 -4.10 9.60 -7.46
C PHE A 91 -3.14 8.51 -7.94
N GLN A 92 -2.46 8.72 -9.07
CA GLN A 92 -1.42 7.80 -9.56
C GLN A 92 -0.23 7.74 -8.60
N GLN A 93 0.27 8.89 -8.14
CA GLN A 93 1.36 8.97 -7.17
C GLN A 93 0.98 8.27 -5.86
N PHE A 94 -0.22 8.54 -5.34
CA PHE A 94 -0.75 7.87 -4.16
C PHE A 94 -0.74 6.35 -4.30
N ASN A 95 -1.19 5.81 -5.44
CA ASN A 95 -1.19 4.37 -5.65
C ASN A 95 0.23 3.80 -5.73
N VAL A 96 1.13 4.44 -6.46
CA VAL A 96 2.54 4.00 -6.58
C VAL A 96 3.22 3.97 -5.20
N GLU A 97 3.04 5.02 -4.40
CA GLU A 97 3.60 5.10 -3.05
C GLU A 97 3.05 4.00 -2.13
N TRP A 98 1.72 3.80 -2.16
CA TRP A 98 1.08 2.78 -1.34
C TRP A 98 1.42 1.35 -1.78
N ASP A 99 1.48 1.10 -3.09
CA ASP A 99 1.87 -0.21 -3.62
C ASP A 99 3.31 -0.54 -3.25
N ARG A 100 4.22 0.44 -3.34
CA ARG A 100 5.60 0.30 -2.84
C ARG A 100 5.64 0.00 -1.34
N ARG A 101 4.94 0.81 -0.52
CA ARG A 101 4.92 0.64 0.94
C ARG A 101 4.36 -0.73 1.35
N MET A 102 3.36 -1.23 0.62
CA MET A 102 2.80 -2.57 0.83
C MET A 102 3.78 -3.67 0.42
N ALA A 103 4.46 -3.53 -0.72
CA ALA A 103 5.48 -4.46 -1.18
C ALA A 103 6.64 -4.57 -0.18
N ASP A 104 7.17 -3.43 0.29
CA ASP A 104 8.24 -3.37 1.28
C ASP A 104 7.82 -4.08 2.60
N TYR A 105 6.56 -3.91 3.01
CA TYR A 105 6.01 -4.59 4.18
C TYR A 105 5.94 -6.11 3.99
N GLU A 106 5.45 -6.57 2.83
CA GLU A 106 5.34 -7.99 2.50
C GLU A 106 6.70 -8.67 2.41
N GLU A 107 7.68 -8.01 1.80
CA GLU A 107 9.07 -8.49 1.74
C GLU A 107 9.66 -8.63 3.15
N ASN A 108 9.53 -7.58 3.97
CA ASN A 108 10.03 -7.63 5.34
C ASN A 108 9.32 -8.71 6.19
N ALA A 109 8.01 -8.87 6.02
CA ALA A 109 7.25 -9.93 6.66
C ALA A 109 7.71 -11.33 6.25
N ALA A 110 7.97 -11.54 4.95
CA ALA A 110 8.51 -12.80 4.43
C ALA A 110 9.89 -13.10 5.03
N ARG A 111 10.78 -12.09 5.09
CA ARG A 111 12.10 -12.20 5.72
C ARG A 111 12.02 -12.56 7.20
N LEU A 112 11.11 -11.93 7.96
CA LEU A 112 10.90 -12.24 9.37
C LEU A 112 10.42 -13.69 9.58
N ILE A 113 9.52 -14.19 8.72
CA ILE A 113 9.05 -15.58 8.77
C ILE A 113 10.19 -16.55 8.45
N LEU A 114 11.02 -16.24 7.45
CA LEU A 114 12.16 -17.08 7.09
C LEU A 114 13.18 -17.15 8.23
N ALA A 115 13.61 -15.99 8.75
CA ALA A 115 14.55 -15.91 9.86
C ALA A 115 14.05 -16.67 11.11
N MET A 116 12.75 -16.56 11.44
CA MET A 116 12.16 -17.30 12.55
C MET A 116 12.22 -18.82 12.31
N LYS A 117 11.93 -19.29 11.09
CA LYS A 117 12.01 -20.72 10.74
C LYS A 117 13.44 -21.25 10.83
N GLU A 118 14.41 -20.50 10.32
CA GLU A 118 15.84 -20.87 10.41
C GLU A 118 16.28 -20.96 11.87
N ARG A 119 15.91 -19.98 12.69
CA ARG A 119 16.17 -19.99 14.13
C ARG A 119 15.53 -21.21 14.80
N HIS A 120 14.28 -21.53 14.49
CA HIS A 120 13.59 -22.71 15.03
C HIS A 120 14.27 -24.03 14.65
N VAL A 121 14.82 -24.13 13.44
CA VAL A 121 15.59 -25.32 13.02
C VAL A 121 16.88 -25.45 13.83
N ALA A 122 17.60 -24.34 14.04
CA ALA A 122 18.80 -24.33 14.88
C ALA A 122 18.48 -24.68 16.35
N GLU A 123 17.45 -24.07 16.93
CA GLU A 123 16.98 -24.35 18.29
C GLU A 123 16.56 -25.81 18.47
N LEU A 124 15.88 -26.40 17.48
CA LEU A 124 15.50 -27.81 17.51
C LEU A 124 16.72 -28.74 17.50
N ARG A 125 17.72 -28.45 16.65
CA ARG A 125 18.98 -29.21 16.60
C ARG A 125 19.73 -29.13 17.93
N GLU A 126 19.85 -27.94 18.49
CA GLU A 126 20.51 -27.73 19.79
C GLU A 126 19.76 -28.45 20.91
N PHE A 127 18.42 -28.43 20.89
CA PHE A 127 17.60 -29.14 21.85
C PHE A 127 17.81 -30.67 21.76
N GLN A 128 17.84 -31.23 20.55
CA GLN A 128 18.13 -32.65 20.32
C GLN A 128 19.53 -33.03 20.81
N GLN A 129 20.55 -32.22 20.51
CA GLN A 129 21.91 -32.44 20.99
C GLN A 129 21.99 -32.43 22.51
N LYS A 130 21.31 -31.49 23.18
CA LYS A 130 21.24 -31.43 24.66
C LYS A 130 20.54 -32.64 25.25
N LEU A 131 19.50 -33.17 24.60
CA LEU A 131 18.83 -34.40 25.02
C LEU A 131 19.77 -35.61 24.92
N ILE A 132 20.50 -35.74 23.82
CA ILE A 132 21.49 -36.81 23.63
C ILE A 132 22.65 -36.67 24.61
N ALA A 133 23.15 -35.46 24.88
CA ALA A 133 24.26 -35.26 25.82
C ALA A 133 23.89 -35.55 27.28
N ARG A 134 22.62 -35.37 27.67
CA ARG A 134 22.11 -35.70 29.02
C ARG A 134 21.76 -37.17 29.21
N ALA A 135 22.10 -38.02 28.24
CA ALA A 135 22.02 -39.46 28.32
C ALA A 135 22.66 -40.00 29.61
N THR A 136 21.87 -40.57 30.50
CA THR A 136 22.43 -41.40 31.58
C THR A 136 22.73 -42.79 31.06
N ILE A 137 23.70 -43.46 31.69
CA ILE A 137 24.01 -44.89 31.43
C ILE A 137 22.98 -45.73 32.22
N PRO A 138 22.37 -46.77 31.62
CA PRO A 138 21.43 -47.64 32.32
C PRO A 138 22.09 -48.28 33.55
N ARG A 139 21.36 -48.34 34.67
CA ARG A 139 21.75 -49.18 35.81
C ARG A 139 21.04 -50.52 35.68
N HIS A 140 21.81 -51.60 35.60
CA HIS A 140 21.25 -52.95 35.57
C HIS A 140 20.47 -53.27 36.85
N SER A 141 19.50 -54.17 36.74
CA SER A 141 18.71 -54.59 37.89
C SER A 141 19.54 -55.34 38.94
N LYS A 142 19.02 -55.36 40.17
CA LYS A 142 19.60 -56.19 41.26
C LYS A 142 19.59 -57.67 40.90
N GLU A 143 18.64 -58.12 40.09
CA GLU A 143 18.52 -59.50 39.64
C GLU A 143 19.64 -59.88 38.67
N TYR A 144 19.93 -59.02 37.69
CA TYR A 144 21.10 -59.17 36.82
C TYR A 144 22.42 -59.25 37.64
N LEU A 145 22.61 -58.36 38.61
CA LEU A 145 23.79 -58.35 39.46
C LEU A 145 23.91 -59.64 40.31
N ASN A 146 22.78 -60.18 40.77
CA ASN A 146 22.73 -61.44 41.50
C ASN A 146 23.08 -62.63 40.61
N LEU A 147 22.53 -62.70 39.38
CA LEU A 147 22.89 -63.74 38.41
C LEU A 147 24.38 -63.72 38.09
N ARG A 148 24.98 -62.52 37.95
CA ARG A 148 26.42 -62.39 37.73
C ARG A 148 27.26 -62.87 38.93
N ARG A 149 26.81 -62.58 40.15
CA ARG A 149 27.46 -63.09 41.36
C ARG A 149 27.37 -64.62 41.46
N ILE A 150 26.21 -65.21 41.14
CA ILE A 150 26.00 -66.66 41.12
C ILE A 150 26.90 -67.32 40.06
N GLN A 151 26.99 -66.72 38.87
CA GLN A 151 27.90 -67.16 37.81
C GLN A 151 29.35 -67.21 38.30
N ASP A 152 29.84 -66.13 38.94
CA ASP A 152 31.22 -66.06 39.44
C ASP A 152 31.52 -67.13 40.50
N VAL A 153 30.56 -67.41 41.39
CA VAL A 153 30.69 -68.46 42.41
C VAL A 153 30.75 -69.85 41.76
N LEU A 154 29.86 -70.15 40.82
CA LEU A 154 29.84 -71.43 40.10
C LEU A 154 31.11 -71.64 39.27
N ALA A 155 31.62 -70.57 38.66
CA ALA A 155 32.89 -70.60 37.92
C ALA A 155 34.08 -70.91 38.84
N LYS A 156 34.14 -70.28 40.03
CA LYS A 156 35.19 -70.56 41.05
C LYS A 156 35.11 -72.00 41.57
N GLN A 157 33.91 -72.56 41.66
CA GLN A 157 33.67 -73.96 42.03
C GLN A 157 33.95 -74.94 40.88
N LYS A 158 34.41 -74.48 39.70
CA LYS A 158 34.66 -75.27 38.48
C LYS A 158 33.40 -75.95 37.92
N ASN A 159 32.21 -75.52 38.34
CA ASN A 159 30.94 -76.01 37.81
C ASN A 159 30.56 -75.22 36.54
N TYR A 160 31.30 -75.47 35.46
CA TYR A 160 31.20 -74.70 34.22
C TYR A 160 29.85 -74.86 33.51
N ALA A 161 29.23 -76.05 33.61
CA ALA A 161 27.95 -76.31 32.97
C ALA A 161 26.83 -75.44 33.56
N GLU A 162 26.76 -75.31 34.89
CA GLU A 162 25.78 -74.44 35.54
C GLU A 162 26.15 -72.96 35.38
N ALA A 163 27.43 -72.61 35.46
CA ALA A 163 27.88 -71.24 35.22
C ALA A 163 27.49 -70.75 33.81
N ALA A 164 27.58 -71.60 32.79
CA ALA A 164 27.17 -71.27 31.43
C ALA A 164 25.65 -71.01 31.32
N LYS A 165 24.82 -71.82 31.99
CA LYS A 165 23.37 -71.61 32.06
C LYS A 165 23.00 -70.30 32.75
N ILE A 166 23.67 -69.98 33.86
CA ILE A 166 23.44 -68.72 34.58
C ILE A 166 23.92 -67.52 33.76
N LYS A 167 25.06 -67.63 33.07
CA LYS A 167 25.53 -66.60 32.14
C LYS A 167 24.49 -66.31 31.07
N GLN A 168 23.97 -67.35 30.40
CA GLN A 168 22.96 -67.17 29.36
C GLN A 168 21.72 -66.42 29.87
N LYS A 169 21.21 -66.81 31.05
CA LYS A 169 20.09 -66.10 31.69
C LYS A 169 20.41 -64.63 32.02
N ALA A 170 21.63 -64.35 32.47
CA ALA A 170 22.06 -62.98 32.75
C ALA A 170 22.19 -62.14 31.47
N ASP A 171 22.72 -62.73 30.39
CA ASP A 171 22.88 -62.06 29.09
C ASP A 171 21.50 -61.80 28.45
N GLU A 172 20.55 -62.75 28.54
CA GLU A 172 19.15 -62.57 28.10
C GLU A 172 18.44 -61.45 28.89
N LEU A 173 18.59 -61.43 30.22
CA LEU A 173 18.03 -60.39 31.08
C LEU A 173 18.63 -59.01 30.78
N MET A 174 19.95 -58.94 30.55
CA MET A 174 20.62 -57.70 30.16
C MET A 174 20.07 -57.15 28.84
N ALA A 175 19.96 -58.00 27.81
CA ALA A 175 19.45 -57.58 26.50
C ALA A 175 18.01 -57.04 26.61
N PHE A 176 17.15 -57.72 27.38
CA PHE A 176 15.79 -57.27 27.63
C PHE A 176 15.73 -55.93 28.38
N GLU A 177 16.54 -55.76 29.43
CA GLU A 177 16.61 -54.50 30.20
C GLU A 177 17.14 -53.34 29.34
N GLU A 178 18.16 -53.58 28.52
CA GLU A 178 18.69 -52.58 27.59
C GLU A 178 17.68 -52.17 26.52
N GLU A 179 16.96 -53.13 25.93
CA GLU A 179 15.92 -52.85 24.94
C GLU A 179 14.78 -52.04 25.55
N LYS A 180 14.28 -52.47 26.71
CA LYS A 180 13.21 -51.75 27.42
C LYS A 180 13.63 -50.33 27.77
N TRP A 181 14.83 -50.15 28.31
CA TRP A 181 15.35 -48.82 28.65
C TRP A 181 15.53 -47.94 27.42
N ASN A 182 16.06 -48.48 26.32
CA ASN A 182 16.19 -47.75 25.06
C ASN A 182 14.82 -47.30 24.53
N ASN A 183 13.82 -48.17 24.57
CA ASN A 183 12.46 -47.86 24.14
C ASN A 183 11.79 -46.79 25.00
N GLU A 184 11.85 -46.92 26.33
CA GLU A 184 11.28 -45.92 27.26
C GLU A 184 11.95 -44.55 27.08
N ARG A 185 13.28 -44.54 26.96
CA ARG A 185 14.05 -43.33 26.73
C ARG A 185 13.75 -42.68 25.38
N GLN A 186 13.65 -43.47 24.31
CA GLN A 186 13.31 -42.96 22.99
C GLN A 186 11.90 -42.36 22.98
N ALA A 187 10.94 -43.00 23.65
CA ALA A 187 9.59 -42.47 23.83
C ALA A 187 9.59 -41.14 24.61
N GLU A 188 10.37 -41.05 25.70
CA GLU A 188 10.51 -39.82 26.48
C GLU A 188 11.14 -38.68 25.66
N MET A 189 12.21 -38.98 24.92
CA MET A 189 12.84 -38.02 24.01
C MET A 189 11.86 -37.52 22.95
N TYR A 190 11.10 -38.42 22.34
CA TYR A 190 10.08 -38.07 21.34
C TYR A 190 9.00 -37.16 21.93
N GLN A 191 8.49 -37.46 23.14
CA GLN A 191 7.49 -36.60 23.79
C GLN A 191 8.04 -35.20 24.09
N LYS A 192 9.29 -35.11 24.58
CA LYS A 192 9.95 -33.82 24.84
C LYS A 192 10.13 -33.02 23.54
N GLU A 193 10.57 -33.67 22.47
CA GLU A 193 10.70 -33.05 21.15
C GLU A 193 9.36 -32.58 20.58
N MET A 194 8.29 -33.38 20.74
CA MET A 194 6.95 -33.00 20.29
C MET A 194 6.43 -31.75 21.00
N ARG A 195 6.60 -31.66 22.33
CA ARG A 195 6.23 -30.46 23.10
C ARG A 195 7.04 -29.24 22.66
N PHE A 196 8.33 -29.42 22.41
CA PHE A 196 9.19 -28.35 21.92
C PHE A 196 8.77 -27.85 20.53
N LYS A 197 8.51 -28.76 19.58
CA LYS A 197 7.98 -28.44 18.25
C LYS A 197 6.63 -27.73 18.32
N GLN A 198 5.75 -28.12 19.24
CA GLN A 198 4.47 -27.44 19.44
C GLN A 198 4.67 -25.99 19.90
N LYS A 199 5.61 -25.73 20.82
CA LYS A 199 5.96 -24.37 21.25
C LYS A 199 6.43 -23.51 20.07
N LEU A 200 7.37 -24.01 19.27
CA LEU A 200 7.88 -23.33 18.07
C LEU A 200 6.75 -23.06 17.04
N ARG A 201 5.80 -23.99 16.88
CA ARG A 201 4.63 -23.81 16.01
C ARG A 201 3.73 -22.67 16.49
N LEU A 202 3.47 -22.58 17.80
CA LEU A 202 2.66 -21.51 18.38
C LEU A 202 3.33 -20.15 18.23
N GLU A 203 4.66 -20.07 18.45
CA GLU A 203 5.43 -18.84 18.24
C GLU A 203 5.35 -18.37 16.78
N LEU A 204 5.54 -19.28 15.81
CA LEU A 204 5.40 -18.96 14.39
C LEU A 204 3.98 -18.53 14.03
N HIS A 205 2.96 -19.16 14.63
CA HIS A 205 1.56 -18.79 14.43
C HIS A 205 1.27 -17.38 14.97
N ALA A 206 1.77 -17.05 16.16
CA ALA A 206 1.61 -15.73 16.75
C ALA A 206 2.26 -14.64 15.88
N LEU A 207 3.45 -14.89 15.34
CA LEU A 207 4.12 -13.99 14.39
C LEU A 207 3.28 -13.79 13.12
N LYS A 208 2.79 -14.88 12.51
CA LYS A 208 1.93 -14.80 11.32
C LYS A 208 0.65 -14.00 11.59
N LYS A 209 0.02 -14.20 12.75
CA LYS A 209 -1.18 -13.45 13.15
C LYS A 209 -0.88 -11.96 13.29
N ARG A 210 0.25 -11.59 13.87
CA ARG A 210 0.69 -10.18 13.97
C ARG A 210 0.93 -9.56 12.59
N ILE A 211 1.57 -10.29 11.68
CA ILE A 211 1.77 -9.85 10.29
C ILE A 211 0.42 -9.65 9.57
N GLN A 212 -0.52 -10.58 9.74
CA GLN A 212 -1.86 -10.46 9.16
C GLN A 212 -2.63 -9.26 9.69
N GLN A 213 -2.55 -9.00 11.00
CA GLN A 213 -3.15 -7.81 11.62
C GLN A 213 -2.50 -6.53 11.09
N GLY A 214 -1.18 -6.49 10.97
CA GLY A 214 -0.47 -5.35 10.40
C GLY A 214 -0.84 -5.09 8.93
N LYS A 215 -0.99 -6.14 8.12
CA LYS A 215 -1.48 -6.01 6.73
C LYS A 215 -2.90 -5.44 6.69
N ALA A 216 -3.81 -5.93 7.55
CA ALA A 216 -5.18 -5.40 7.61
C ALA A 216 -5.21 -3.92 8.03
N GLU A 217 -4.36 -3.54 8.98
CA GLU A 217 -4.21 -2.15 9.42
C GLU A 217 -3.70 -1.25 8.29
N MET A 218 -2.70 -1.70 7.52
CA MET A 218 -2.20 -0.97 6.36
C MET A 218 -3.27 -0.78 5.27
N THR A 219 -4.07 -1.81 4.99
CA THR A 219 -5.20 -1.69 4.06
C THR A 219 -6.22 -0.65 4.55
N ARG A 220 -6.49 -0.63 5.85
CA ARG A 220 -7.39 0.35 6.47
C ARG A 220 -6.85 1.77 6.37
N GLN A 221 -5.55 1.96 6.60
CA GLN A 221 -4.88 3.24 6.44
C GLN A 221 -4.94 3.72 4.99
N ARG A 222 -4.64 2.85 4.01
CA ARG A 222 -4.78 3.17 2.58
C ARG A 222 -6.19 3.62 2.24
N GLN A 223 -7.21 2.91 2.72
CA GLN A 223 -8.60 3.28 2.48
C GLN A 223 -8.93 4.65 3.08
N GLY A 224 -8.55 4.91 4.33
CA GLY A 224 -8.83 6.18 4.98
C GLY A 224 -8.11 7.37 4.34
N GLU A 225 -6.87 7.18 3.89
CA GLU A 225 -6.14 8.22 3.14
C GLU A 225 -6.72 8.44 1.74
N LEU A 226 -7.16 7.38 1.06
CA LEU A 226 -7.83 7.47 -0.23
C LEU A 226 -9.14 8.27 -0.12
N GLU A 227 -9.96 7.99 0.90
CA GLU A 227 -11.20 8.72 1.16
C GLU A 227 -10.91 10.21 1.38
N ARG A 228 -9.85 10.55 2.11
CA ARG A 228 -9.42 11.96 2.29
C ARG A 228 -8.97 12.59 0.98
N LEU A 229 -8.21 11.88 0.15
CA LEU A 229 -7.78 12.36 -1.17
C LEU A 229 -8.98 12.69 -2.05
N LEU A 230 -9.94 11.75 -2.16
CA LEU A 230 -11.16 11.94 -2.94
C LEU A 230 -12.02 13.07 -2.38
N GLN A 231 -12.09 13.22 -1.06
CA GLN A 231 -12.84 14.31 -0.44
C GLN A 231 -12.23 15.68 -0.75
N ARG A 232 -10.90 15.79 -0.77
CA ARG A 232 -10.20 17.03 -1.18
C ARG A 232 -10.54 17.38 -2.63
N TYR A 233 -10.48 16.42 -3.53
CA TYR A 233 -10.87 16.62 -4.93
C TYR A 233 -12.32 17.07 -5.08
N GLN A 234 -13.25 16.42 -4.39
CA GLN A 234 -14.66 16.84 -4.41
C GLN A 234 -14.87 18.25 -3.86
N ASN A 235 -14.07 18.68 -2.88
CA ASN A 235 -14.16 20.04 -2.35
C ASN A 235 -13.67 21.07 -3.37
N VAL A 236 -12.49 20.83 -3.97
CA VAL A 236 -11.91 21.71 -5.01
C VAL A 236 -12.85 21.79 -6.21
N LYS A 237 -13.40 20.66 -6.67
CA LYS A 237 -14.36 20.63 -7.78
C LYS A 237 -15.61 21.45 -7.47
N ARG A 238 -16.20 21.27 -6.28
CA ARG A 238 -17.40 22.03 -5.85
C ARG A 238 -17.11 23.53 -5.77
N GLU A 239 -15.95 23.90 -5.25
CA GLU A 239 -15.54 25.30 -5.15
C GLU A 239 -15.36 25.93 -6.55
N LEU A 240 -14.68 25.23 -7.46
CA LEU A 240 -14.53 25.67 -8.85
C LEU A 240 -15.89 25.85 -9.53
N GLU A 241 -16.79 24.87 -9.39
CA GLU A 241 -18.14 24.95 -9.95
C GLU A 241 -18.93 26.15 -9.40
N GLN A 242 -18.79 26.45 -8.11
CA GLN A 242 -19.41 27.63 -7.48
C GLN A 242 -18.81 28.94 -8.03
N GLN A 243 -17.48 29.03 -8.15
CA GLN A 243 -16.79 30.18 -8.71
C GLN A 243 -17.25 30.45 -10.16
N GLN A 244 -17.28 29.41 -10.99
CA GLN A 244 -17.73 29.50 -12.38
C GLN A 244 -19.22 29.90 -12.50
N ARG A 245 -20.06 29.40 -11.59
CA ARG A 245 -21.48 29.80 -11.53
C ARG A 245 -21.62 31.28 -11.16
N MET A 246 -20.89 31.76 -10.16
CA MET A 246 -20.91 33.17 -9.76
C MET A 246 -20.43 34.08 -10.88
N GLU A 247 -19.37 33.68 -11.60
CA GLU A 247 -18.87 34.40 -12.75
C GLU A 247 -19.94 34.52 -13.85
N ARG A 248 -20.61 33.42 -14.22
CA ARG A 248 -21.69 33.46 -15.22
C ARG A 248 -22.80 34.42 -14.83
N VAL A 249 -23.19 34.44 -13.55
CA VAL A 249 -24.21 35.38 -13.04
C VAL A 249 -23.73 36.82 -13.11
N ARG A 250 -22.46 37.10 -12.79
CA ARG A 250 -21.87 38.45 -12.89
C ARG A 250 -21.82 38.94 -14.34
N SER A 251 -21.34 38.12 -15.27
CA SER A 251 -21.25 38.48 -16.68
C SER A 251 -22.63 38.65 -17.33
N ALA A 252 -23.63 37.83 -16.94
CA ALA A 252 -25.01 38.00 -17.40
C ALA A 252 -25.58 39.36 -16.96
N LYS A 253 -25.32 39.80 -15.71
CA LYS A 253 -25.73 41.11 -15.20
C LYS A 253 -25.04 42.27 -15.92
N GLN A 254 -23.76 42.13 -16.26
CA GLN A 254 -23.01 43.14 -17.02
C GLN A 254 -23.47 43.25 -18.48
N SER A 255 -24.07 42.19 -19.04
CA SER A 255 -24.61 42.21 -20.40
C SER A 255 -26.04 42.79 -20.48
N THR A 256 -26.70 42.99 -19.32
CA THR A 256 -28.07 43.56 -19.23
C THR A 256 -28.10 45.05 -18.85
N ILE A 257 -26.94 45.66 -18.60
CA ILE A 257 -26.76 47.10 -18.31
C ILE A 257 -26.16 47.74 -19.55
#